data_AF-A0A2K8T5U2-F1
#
_entry.id   AF-A0A2K8T5U2-F1
#
_cell.length_a   1.000
_cell.length_b   1.000
_cell.length_c   1.000
_cell.angle_alpha   90.00
_cell.angle_beta   90.00
_cell.angle_gamma   90.00
#
_symmetry.space_group_name_H-M   'P 1'
#
loop_
_entity.id
_entity.type
_entity.pdbx_description
1 polymer ?
#
loop_
_entity_poly.entity_id
_entity_poly.type
_entity_poly.pdbx_seq_one_letter_code
_entity_poly.pdbx_strand_id
1 'polypeptide(L)'
;MGATKPSISVRATLKKEKLNNSQNENMKHLDQDEIQEAFNLYKDIYVNAYDKHKSYTTLVISAGYVIFFNFWKSAKDIVPKEVLLISGLSMTISVSIFICYEIYKMIQDGFFIKKLNKILIHNNVADFVSEMQKVQEREDAYYCIWLSFLVPTLITAFVGVFFLIGAFSIEAFHELFTA
;
A
#
# COMPACT_ATOMS: atom_id res chain seq x y z
N MET A 1 -27.00 -44.71 52.84
CA MET A 1 -27.11 -43.34 52.28
C MET A 1 -27.70 -43.46 50.87
N GLY A 2 -29.02 -43.30 50.74
CA GLY A 2 -29.73 -43.48 49.48
C GLY A 2 -29.79 -42.18 48.68
N ALA A 3 -29.23 -42.18 47.48
CA ALA A 3 -29.38 -41.07 46.53
C ALA A 3 -30.82 -41.05 45.98
N THR A 4 -31.59 -40.03 46.35
CA THR A 4 -32.93 -39.77 45.83
C THR A 4 -32.85 -39.46 44.33
N LYS A 5 -33.41 -40.35 43.50
CA LYS A 5 -33.51 -40.13 42.06
C LYS A 5 -34.35 -38.86 41.79
N PRO A 6 -33.87 -37.92 40.96
CA PRO A 6 -34.60 -36.69 40.68
C PRO A 6 -35.93 -36.99 39.97
N SER A 7 -36.99 -36.27 40.36
CA SER A 7 -38.35 -36.42 39.84
C SER A 7 -38.42 -36.13 38.34
N ILE A 8 -39.40 -36.73 37.67
CA ILE A 8 -39.54 -36.72 36.19
C ILE A 8 -39.67 -35.28 35.65
N SER A 9 -40.28 -34.36 36.40
CA SER A 9 -40.41 -32.94 36.00
C SER A 9 -39.06 -32.21 35.99
N VAL A 10 -38.16 -32.51 36.93
CA VAL A 10 -36.83 -31.88 37.03
C VAL A 10 -35.91 -32.35 35.90
N ARG A 11 -36.07 -33.59 35.42
CA ARG A 11 -35.31 -34.08 34.25
C ARG A 11 -35.75 -33.42 32.95
N ALA A 12 -37.03 -33.09 32.81
CA ALA A 12 -37.58 -32.44 31.61
C ALA A 12 -37.11 -30.99 31.47
N THR A 13 -37.00 -30.25 32.58
CA THR A 13 -36.50 -28.86 32.60
C THR A 13 -35.01 -28.78 32.30
N LEU A 14 -34.19 -29.63 32.95
CA LEU A 14 -32.74 -29.71 32.69
C LEU A 14 -32.42 -30.07 31.24
N LYS A 15 -33.25 -30.91 30.59
CA LYS A 15 -33.07 -31.26 29.18
C LYS A 15 -33.37 -30.08 28.26
N LYS A 16 -34.41 -29.29 28.55
CA LYS A 16 -34.75 -28.08 27.76
C LYS A 16 -33.70 -26.98 27.92
N GLU A 17 -33.19 -26.78 29.13
CA GLU A 17 -32.16 -25.77 29.41
C GLU A 17 -30.84 -26.07 28.71
N LYS A 18 -30.42 -27.35 28.70
CA LYS A 18 -29.23 -27.79 27.92
C LYS A 18 -29.40 -27.61 26.42
N LEU A 19 -30.60 -27.86 25.89
CA LEU A 19 -30.89 -27.66 24.47
C LEU A 19 -30.81 -26.16 24.10
N ASN A 20 -31.36 -25.29 24.95
CA ASN A 20 -31.34 -23.85 24.74
C ASN A 20 -29.91 -23.28 24.82
N ASN A 21 -29.10 -23.73 25.78
CA ASN A 21 -27.69 -23.32 25.87
C ASN A 21 -26.87 -23.80 24.68
N SER A 22 -27.07 -25.04 24.23
CA SER A 22 -26.40 -25.56 23.04
C SER A 22 -26.80 -24.81 21.76
N GLN A 23 -28.07 -24.41 21.62
CA GLN A 23 -28.52 -23.59 20.49
C GLN A 23 -27.94 -22.17 20.53
N ASN A 24 -27.81 -21.57 21.71
CA ASN A 24 -27.24 -20.23 21.88
C ASN A 24 -25.72 -20.22 21.64
N GLU A 25 -24.99 -21.25 22.07
CA GLU A 25 -23.56 -21.42 21.76
C GLU A 25 -23.34 -21.61 20.25
N ASN A 26 -24.12 -22.47 19.58
CA ASN A 26 -24.02 -22.67 18.14
C ASN A 26 -24.34 -21.40 17.33
N MET A 27 -25.30 -20.58 17.78
CA MET A 27 -25.65 -19.31 17.14
C MET A 27 -24.53 -18.27 17.30
N LYS A 28 -23.84 -18.27 18.45
CA LYS A 28 -22.67 -17.42 18.71
C LYS A 28 -21.46 -17.82 17.86
N HIS A 29 -21.27 -19.13 17.63
CA HIS A 29 -20.19 -19.64 16.77
C HIS A 29 -20.46 -19.36 15.28
N LEU A 30 -21.70 -19.51 14.81
CA LEU A 30 -22.06 -19.11 13.42
C LEU A 30 -21.79 -17.62 13.16
N ASP A 31 -22.17 -16.75 14.09
CA ASP A 31 -21.96 -15.30 13.96
C ASP A 31 -20.46 -14.95 13.98
N GLN A 32 -19.66 -15.63 14.82
CA GLN A 32 -18.21 -15.45 14.82
C GLN A 32 -17.52 -16.00 13.56
N ASP A 33 -17.97 -17.13 13.03
CA ASP A 33 -17.40 -17.74 11.83
C ASP A 33 -17.70 -16.89 10.59
N GLU A 34 -18.93 -16.37 10.46
CA GLU A 34 -19.32 -15.43 9.38
C GLU A 34 -18.56 -14.10 9.47
N ILE A 35 -18.37 -13.55 10.68
CA ILE A 35 -17.56 -12.34 10.91
C ILE A 35 -16.09 -12.60 10.58
N GLN A 36 -15.55 -13.77 10.94
CA GLN A 36 -14.18 -14.14 10.65
C GLN A 36 -13.96 -14.36 9.14
N GLU A 37 -14.93 -14.96 8.44
CA GLU A 37 -14.91 -15.14 7.00
C GLU A 37 -14.98 -13.80 6.27
N ALA A 38 -15.88 -12.90 6.66
CA ALA A 38 -15.96 -11.55 6.12
C ALA A 38 -14.68 -10.73 6.37
N PHE A 39 -14.07 -10.87 7.56
CA PHE A 39 -12.79 -10.23 7.88
C PHE A 39 -11.64 -10.79 7.04
N ASN A 40 -11.58 -12.11 6.85
CA ASN A 40 -10.57 -12.75 6.01
C ASN A 40 -10.73 -12.35 4.54
N LEU A 41 -11.96 -12.30 4.02
CA LEU A 41 -12.26 -11.83 2.67
C LEU A 41 -11.83 -10.36 2.49
N TYR A 42 -12.16 -9.49 3.44
CA TYR A 42 -11.75 -8.09 3.42
C TYR A 42 -10.22 -7.95 3.44
N LYS A 43 -9.55 -8.72 4.30
CA LYS A 43 -8.10 -8.77 4.38
C LYS A 43 -7.49 -9.24 3.06
N ASP A 44 -8.01 -10.30 2.46
CA ASP A 44 -7.50 -10.84 1.20
C ASP A 44 -7.71 -9.88 0.03
N ILE A 45 -8.85 -9.18 -0.03
CA ILE A 45 -9.09 -8.14 -1.03
C ILE A 45 -8.11 -6.98 -0.83
N TYR A 46 -7.93 -6.52 0.40
CA TYR A 46 -7.05 -5.39 0.72
C TYR A 46 -5.58 -5.72 0.44
N VAL A 47 -5.10 -6.88 0.90
CA VAL A 47 -3.73 -7.36 0.67
C VAL A 47 -3.47 -7.56 -0.82
N ASN A 48 -4.37 -8.24 -1.54
CA ASN A 48 -4.21 -8.44 -2.98
C ASN A 48 -4.24 -7.14 -3.77
N ALA A 49 -5.11 -6.19 -3.42
CA ALA A 49 -5.15 -4.89 -4.06
C ALA A 49 -3.86 -4.10 -3.79
N TYR A 50 -3.46 -4.01 -2.51
CA TYR A 50 -2.27 -3.29 -2.09
C TYR A 50 -0.98 -3.82 -2.74
N ASP A 51 -0.80 -5.14 -2.76
CA ASP A 51 0.38 -5.78 -3.37
C ASP A 51 0.42 -5.54 -4.89
N LYS A 52 -0.73 -5.64 -5.57
CA LYS A 52 -0.83 -5.35 -7.01
C LYS A 52 -0.51 -3.89 -7.31
N HIS A 53 -1.05 -2.94 -6.54
CA HIS A 53 -0.80 -1.51 -6.73
C HIS A 53 0.67 -1.16 -6.51
N LYS A 54 1.30 -1.72 -5.48
CA LYS A 54 2.72 -1.51 -5.17
C LYS A 54 3.61 -2.04 -6.28
N SER A 55 3.39 -3.28 -6.71
CA SER A 55 4.18 -3.92 -7.77
C SER A 55 4.05 -3.19 -9.11
N TYR A 56 2.81 -2.83 -9.49
CA TYR A 56 2.55 -2.11 -10.73
C TYR A 56 3.22 -0.74 -10.76
N THR A 57 3.15 0.01 -9.66
CA THR A 57 3.77 1.34 -9.56
C THR A 57 5.29 1.26 -9.69
N THR A 58 5.95 0.34 -9.00
CA THR A 58 7.41 0.13 -9.12
C THR A 58 7.81 -0.28 -10.54
N LEU A 59 7.00 -1.10 -11.21
CA LEU A 59 7.28 -1.55 -12.57
C LEU A 59 7.13 -0.40 -13.58
N VAL A 60 6.06 0.39 -13.49
CA VAL A 60 5.86 1.58 -14.34
C VAL A 60 6.99 2.59 -14.16
N ILE A 61 7.44 2.82 -12.92
CA ILE A 61 8.53 3.75 -12.62
C ILE A 61 9.87 3.24 -13.18
N SER A 62 10.18 1.97 -12.96
CA SER A 62 11.43 1.39 -13.48
C SER A 62 11.45 1.37 -15.02
N ALA A 63 10.32 1.03 -15.66
CA ALA A 63 10.17 1.10 -17.11
C ALA A 63 10.34 2.54 -17.63
N GLY A 64 9.74 3.53 -16.96
CA GLY A 64 9.88 4.94 -17.28
C GLY A 64 11.34 5.41 -17.26
N TYR A 65 12.11 5.02 -16.24
CA TYR A 65 13.53 5.35 -16.17
C TYR A 65 14.36 4.70 -17.26
N VAL A 66 14.10 3.42 -17.57
CA VAL A 66 14.80 2.72 -18.65
C VAL A 66 14.55 3.39 -20.00
N ILE A 67 13.29 3.77 -20.28
CA ILE A 67 12.93 4.49 -21.50
C ILE A 67 13.65 5.84 -21.56
N PHE A 68 13.62 6.61 -20.47
CA PHE A 68 14.28 7.91 -20.41
C PHE A 68 15.80 7.81 -20.62
N PHE A 69 16.48 6.89 -19.93
CA PHE A 69 17.94 6.74 -20.06
C PHE A 69 18.34 6.29 -21.46
N ASN A 70 17.56 5.40 -22.08
CA ASN A 70 17.79 5.01 -23.47
C ASN A 70 17.62 6.19 -24.43
N PHE A 71 16.56 6.98 -24.25
CA PHE A 71 16.32 8.17 -25.05
C PHE A 71 17.40 9.23 -24.85
N TRP A 72 17.79 9.53 -23.61
CA TRP A 72 18.88 10.45 -23.28
C TRP A 72 20.22 10.03 -23.89
N LYS A 73 20.54 8.73 -23.86
CA LYS A 73 21.74 8.17 -24.50
C LYS A 73 21.74 8.35 -26.02
N SER A 74 20.58 8.30 -26.66
CA SER A 74 20.43 8.56 -28.09
C SER A 74 20.47 10.05 -28.42
N ALA A 75 19.93 10.90 -27.55
CA ALA A 75 19.86 12.34 -27.75
C ALA A 75 21.19 13.06 -27.48
N LYS A 76 22.13 12.43 -26.75
CA LYS A 76 23.41 13.04 -26.34
C LYS A 76 24.28 13.54 -27.50
N ASP A 77 24.18 12.91 -28.67
CA ASP A 77 25.03 13.18 -29.83
C ASP A 77 24.43 14.26 -30.73
N ILE A 78 23.15 14.57 -30.54
CA ILE A 78 22.35 15.49 -31.37
C ILE A 78 22.10 16.80 -30.60
N VAL A 79 21.80 16.71 -29.31
CA VAL A 79 21.36 17.86 -28.51
C VAL A 79 22.56 18.62 -27.91
N PRO A 80 22.53 19.97 -27.86
CA PRO A 80 23.57 20.77 -27.23
C PRO A 80 23.84 20.38 -25.76
N LYS A 81 25.14 20.33 -25.41
CA LYS A 81 25.64 19.82 -24.12
C LYS A 81 25.03 20.50 -22.89
N GLU A 82 24.73 21.80 -22.99
CA GLU A 82 24.16 22.58 -21.89
C GLU A 82 22.74 22.10 -21.53
N VAL A 83 21.90 21.86 -22.55
CA VAL A 83 20.53 21.38 -22.36
C VAL A 83 20.52 19.92 -21.90
N LEU A 84 21.44 19.10 -22.44
CA LEU A 84 21.61 17.71 -22.03
C LEU A 84 21.99 17.59 -20.55
N LEU A 85 22.89 18.47 -20.07
CA LEU A 85 23.30 18.54 -18.67
C LEU A 85 22.15 18.97 -17.76
N ILE A 86 21.44 20.06 -18.09
CA ILE A 86 20.34 20.57 -17.27
C ILE A 86 19.20 19.54 -17.19
N SER A 87 18.84 18.92 -18.31
CA SER A 87 17.83 17.86 -18.38
C SER A 87 18.23 16.65 -17.54
N GLY A 88 19.44 16.14 -17.71
CA GLY A 88 19.93 14.97 -16.99
C GLY A 88 20.03 15.22 -15.48
N LEU A 89 20.49 16.41 -15.08
CA LEU A 89 20.63 16.80 -13.67
C LEU A 89 19.25 16.98 -13.01
N SER A 90 18.31 17.64 -13.69
CA SER A 90 16.93 17.79 -13.23
C SER A 90 16.24 16.43 -13.05
N MET A 91 16.39 15.53 -14.03
CA MET A 91 15.81 14.20 -13.94
C MET A 91 16.45 13.37 -12.82
N THR A 92 17.78 13.42 -12.67
CA THR A 92 18.52 12.71 -11.61
C THR A 92 18.10 13.18 -10.22
N ILE A 93 17.91 14.48 -10.02
CA ILE A 93 17.42 15.03 -8.75
C ILE A 93 16.00 14.53 -8.47
N SER A 94 15.11 14.55 -9.46
CA SER A 94 13.74 14.04 -9.33
C SER A 94 13.74 12.55 -8.92
N VAL A 95 14.55 11.71 -9.58
CA VAL A 95 14.70 10.28 -9.22
C VAL A 95 15.20 10.12 -7.80
N SER A 96 16.23 10.89 -7.42
CA SER A 96 16.87 10.75 -6.11
C SER A 96 15.91 11.08 -4.98
N ILE A 97 15.11 12.15 -5.14
CA ILE A 97 14.06 12.52 -4.18
C ILE A 97 13.00 11.43 -4.10
N PHE A 98 12.57 10.88 -5.23
CA PHE A 98 11.59 9.79 -5.27
C PHE A 98 12.08 8.53 -4.55
N ILE A 99 13.33 8.12 -4.78
CA ILE A 99 13.93 6.95 -4.12
C ILE A 99 14.03 7.18 -2.61
N CYS A 100 14.49 8.35 -2.17
CA CYS A 100 14.54 8.69 -0.76
C CYS A 100 13.16 8.60 -0.09
N TYR A 101 12.11 9.04 -0.79
CA TYR A 101 10.73 8.92 -0.32
C TYR A 101 10.26 7.46 -0.23
N GLU A 102 10.49 6.64 -1.25
CA GLU A 102 10.14 5.21 -1.22
C GLU A 102 10.84 4.46 -0.08
N ILE A 103 12.11 4.77 0.18
CA ILE A 103 12.87 4.20 1.30
C ILE A 103 12.25 4.61 2.64
N TYR A 104 11.93 5.90 2.82
CA TYR A 104 11.28 6.39 4.03
C TYR A 104 9.93 5.67 4.28
N LYS A 105 9.11 5.51 3.25
CA LYS A 105 7.84 4.77 3.31
C LYS A 105 8.06 3.32 3.72
N MET A 106 8.98 2.60 3.08
CA MET A 106 9.29 1.21 3.43
C MET A 106 9.78 1.06 4.88
N ILE A 107 10.55 2.03 5.39
CA ILE A 107 11.01 2.02 6.78
C ILE A 107 9.82 2.18 7.74
N GLN A 108 8.92 3.12 7.48
CA GLN A 108 7.71 3.32 8.29
C GLN A 108 6.81 2.08 8.29
N ASP A 109 6.56 1.49 7.12
CA ASP A 109 5.78 0.25 6.98
C ASP A 109 6.42 -0.89 7.77
N GLY A 110 7.74 -1.03 7.70
CA GLY A 110 8.49 -2.06 8.44
C GLY A 110 8.39 -1.90 9.96
N PHE A 111 8.49 -0.66 10.48
CA PHE A 111 8.29 -0.38 11.89
C PHE A 111 6.84 -0.65 12.33
N PHE A 112 5.86 -0.33 11.48
CA PHE A 112 4.45 -0.57 11.75
C PHE A 112 4.13 -2.07 11.85
N ILE A 113 4.56 -2.88 10.87
CA ILE A 113 4.37 -4.34 10.88
C ILE A 113 5.03 -4.96 12.11
N LYS A 114 6.22 -4.49 12.50
CA LYS A 114 6.89 -4.95 13.72
C LYS A 114 6.09 -4.65 14.99
N LYS A 115 5.44 -3.49 15.04
CA LYS A 115 4.57 -3.08 16.16
C LYS A 115 3.29 -3.93 16.21
N LEU A 116 2.65 -4.15 15.06
CA LEU A 116 1.48 -5.02 14.95
C LEU A 116 1.79 -6.46 15.38
N ASN A 117 2.93 -7.01 14.94
CA ASN A 117 3.34 -8.37 15.32
C ASN A 117 3.50 -8.51 16.84
N LYS A 118 4.05 -7.48 17.50
CA LYS A 118 4.20 -7.48 18.96
C LYS A 118 2.86 -7.49 19.69
N ILE A 119 1.84 -6.83 19.16
CA ILE A 119 0.50 -6.75 19.75
C ILE A 119 -0.30 -8.03 19.49
N LEU A 120 -0.17 -8.61 18.29
CA LEU A 120 -0.83 -9.85 17.92
C LEU A 120 -0.38 -11.03 18.80
N ILE A 121 0.93 -11.10 19.11
CA ILE A 121 1.50 -12.13 20.00
C ILE A 121 0.94 -12.02 21.43
N HIS A 122 0.47 -10.84 21.84
CA HIS A 122 -0.07 -10.62 23.19
C HIS A 122 -1.59 -10.82 23.30
N ASN A 123 -2.27 -11.29 22.24
CA ASN A 123 -3.71 -11.62 22.22
C ASN A 123 -4.67 -10.49 22.67
N ASN A 124 -4.25 -9.22 22.63
CA ASN A 124 -5.12 -8.10 23.00
C ASN A 124 -5.78 -7.49 21.76
N VAL A 125 -6.91 -8.07 21.34
CA VAL A 125 -7.67 -7.66 20.15
C VAL A 125 -8.18 -6.21 20.27
N ALA A 126 -8.47 -5.74 21.48
CA ALA A 126 -8.90 -4.37 21.74
C ALA A 126 -7.79 -3.34 21.46
N ASP A 127 -6.55 -3.65 21.85
CA ASP A 127 -5.41 -2.77 21.58
C ASP A 127 -5.07 -2.73 20.09
N PHE A 128 -5.20 -3.85 19.38
CA PHE A 128 -5.02 -3.94 17.93
C PHE A 128 -5.99 -3.03 17.16
N VAL A 129 -7.28 -3.06 17.50
CA VAL A 129 -8.30 -2.20 16.87
C VAL A 129 -8.01 -0.72 17.15
N SER A 130 -7.60 -0.37 18.37
CA SER A 130 -7.26 1.02 18.72
C SER A 130 -6.00 1.53 18.03
N GLU A 131 -5.01 0.67 17.79
CA GLU A 131 -3.82 1.02 17.00
C GLU A 131 -4.14 1.16 15.52
N MET A 132 -4.99 0.30 14.96
CA MET A 132 -5.46 0.42 13.58
C MET A 132 -6.23 1.72 13.35
N GLN A 133 -7.09 2.14 14.27
CA GLN A 133 -7.77 3.44 14.19
C GLN A 133 -6.80 4.62 14.21
N LYS A 134 -5.77 4.57 15.07
CA LYS A 134 -4.71 5.61 15.12
C LYS A 134 -3.84 5.64 13.87
N VAL A 135 -3.75 4.53 13.14
CA VAL A 135 -3.03 4.45 11.87
C VAL A 135 -3.86 5.06 10.77
N GLN A 136 -5.17 4.79 10.75
CA GLN A 136 -6.10 5.40 9.80
C GLN A 136 -6.10 6.94 9.90
N GLU A 137 -6.10 7.51 11.11
CA GLU A 137 -5.96 8.96 11.32
C GLU A 137 -4.58 9.50 10.90
N ARG A 138 -3.51 8.70 11.02
CA ARG A 138 -2.18 9.07 10.53
C ARG A 138 -2.05 8.94 9.02
N GLU A 139 -2.78 8.02 8.39
CA GLU A 139 -2.81 7.87 6.94
C GLU A 139 -3.39 9.12 6.28
N ASP A 140 -4.46 9.71 6.83
CA ASP A 140 -5.02 10.97 6.32
C ASP A 140 -3.99 12.13 6.34
N ALA A 141 -3.21 12.23 7.42
CA ALA A 141 -2.10 13.20 7.50
C ALA A 141 -0.92 12.83 6.60
N TYR A 142 -0.68 11.53 6.40
CA TYR A 142 0.36 10.99 5.52
C TYR A 142 0.06 11.30 4.05
N TYR A 143 -1.21 11.27 3.62
CA TYR A 143 -1.62 11.66 2.27
C TYR A 143 -1.27 13.12 1.93
N CYS A 144 -1.40 14.06 2.88
CA CYS A 144 -1.00 15.45 2.69
C CYS A 144 0.53 15.61 2.53
N ILE A 145 1.30 14.85 3.31
CA ILE A 145 2.76 14.83 3.21
C ILE A 145 3.20 14.15 1.91
N TRP A 146 2.56 13.05 1.53
CA TRP A 146 2.80 12.34 0.27
C TRP A 146 2.58 13.24 -0.94
N LEU A 147 1.46 13.96 -0.98
CA LEU A 147 1.15 14.88 -2.07
C LEU A 147 2.18 16.02 -2.17
N SER A 148 2.65 16.51 -1.00
CA SER A 148 3.66 17.57 -0.94
C SER A 148 5.03 17.14 -1.47
N PHE A 149 5.40 15.87 -1.38
CA PHE A 149 6.62 15.33 -1.98
C PHE A 149 6.42 14.89 -3.43
N LEU A 150 5.25 14.35 -3.77
CA LEU A 150 4.99 13.85 -5.10
C LEU A 150 4.87 14.97 -6.13
N VAL A 151 4.13 16.03 -5.83
CA VAL A 151 3.88 17.15 -6.75
C VAL A 151 5.18 17.80 -7.25
N PRO A 152 6.13 18.23 -6.38
CA PRO A 152 7.37 18.85 -6.87
C PRO A 152 8.25 17.87 -7.64
N THR A 153 8.26 16.59 -7.25
CA THR A 153 9.03 15.54 -7.94
C THR A 153 8.49 15.28 -9.34
N LEU A 154 7.17 15.29 -9.49
CA LEU A 154 6.46 15.12 -10.75
C LEU A 154 6.67 16.33 -11.66
N ILE A 155 6.55 17.56 -11.12
CA ILE A 155 6.79 18.80 -11.88
C ILE A 155 8.22 18.83 -12.40
N THR A 156 9.22 18.55 -11.57
CA THR A 156 10.62 18.53 -12.00
C THR A 156 10.90 17.44 -13.03
N ALA A 157 10.31 16.26 -12.90
CA ALA A 157 10.40 15.20 -13.90
C ALA A 157 9.81 15.64 -15.26
N PHE A 158 8.59 16.20 -15.26
CA PHE A 158 7.95 16.67 -16.49
C PHE A 158 8.73 17.79 -17.15
N VAL A 159 9.27 18.74 -16.38
CA VAL A 159 10.11 19.82 -16.92
C VAL A 159 11.37 19.24 -17.59
N GLY A 160 12.07 18.30 -16.93
CA GLY A 160 13.26 17.67 -17.48
C GLY A 160 13.01 16.89 -18.78
N VAL A 161 11.91 16.14 -18.84
CA VAL A 161 11.47 15.41 -20.03
C VAL A 161 11.04 16.35 -21.15
N PHE A 162 10.27 17.39 -20.82
CA PHE A 162 9.79 18.36 -21.80
C PHE A 162 10.94 19.13 -22.45
N PHE A 163 11.93 19.56 -21.68
CA PHE A 163 13.14 20.20 -22.20
C PHE A 163 13.91 19.28 -23.15
N LEU A 164 14.04 18.00 -22.80
CA LEU A 164 14.77 17.02 -23.62
C LEU A 164 14.06 16.74 -24.95
N ILE A 165 12.75 16.49 -24.90
CA ILE A 165 11.94 16.21 -26.10
C ILE A 165 11.86 17.45 -27.00
N GLY A 166 11.69 18.64 -26.41
CA GLY A 166 11.64 19.90 -27.15
C GLY A 166 12.95 20.16 -27.90
N ALA A 167 14.09 20.02 -27.22
CA ALA A 167 15.40 20.22 -27.85
C ALA A 167 15.68 19.18 -28.94
N PHE A 168 15.39 17.90 -28.68
CA PHE A 168 15.52 16.84 -29.68
C PHE A 168 14.64 17.09 -30.92
N SER A 169 13.40 17.56 -30.73
CA SER A 169 12.47 17.82 -31.83
C SER A 169 12.93 18.99 -32.71
N ILE A 170 13.47 20.06 -32.10
CA ILE A 170 14.00 21.21 -32.84
C ILE A 170 15.21 20.79 -33.69
N GLU A 171 16.15 20.05 -33.09
CA GLU A 171 17.34 19.60 -33.80
C GLU A 171 17.02 18.59 -34.91
N ALA A 172 16.12 17.62 -34.63
CA ALA A 172 15.66 16.66 -35.63
C ALA A 172 14.93 17.35 -36.79
N PHE A 173 14.15 18.39 -36.52
CA PHE A 173 13.50 19.18 -37.57
C PHE A 173 14.51 19.96 -38.40
N HIS A 174 15.56 20.50 -37.76
CA HIS A 174 16.65 21.18 -38.45
C HIS A 174 17.43 20.23 -39.36
N GLU A 175 17.81 19.04 -38.88
CA GLU A 175 18.47 18.03 -39.73
C GLU A 175 17.59 17.61 -40.91
N LEU A 176 16.29 17.42 -40.70
CA LEU A 176 15.38 16.91 -41.73
C LEU A 176 15.02 17.94 -42.81
N PHE A 177 15.13 19.23 -42.53
CA PHE A 177 14.85 20.32 -43.48
C PHE A 177 16.11 20.95 -44.10
N THR A 178 17.29 20.66 -43.53
CA THR A 178 18.58 21.16 -44.05
C THR A 178 19.39 20.07 -44.77
N ALA A 179 18.98 18.80 -44.67
CA ALA A 179 19.46 17.68 -45.48
C ALA A 179 18.69 17.56 -46.80
#